data_AF-A0A7J9WPL8-F1
#
_entry.id   AF-A0A7J9WPL8-F1
#
_cell.length_a   1.000
_cell.length_b   1.000
_cell.length_c   1.000
_cell.angle_alpha   90.00
_cell.angle_beta   90.00
_cell.angle_gamma   90.00
#
_symmetry.space_group_name_H-M   'P 1'
#
loop_
_entity.id
_entity.type
_entity.pdbx_description
1 polymer ?
#
loop_
_entity_poly.entity_id
_entity_poly.type
_entity_poly.pdbx_seq_one_letter_code
_entity_poly.pdbx_strand_id
1 'polypeptide(L)'
;MILQYYAIYFLVAVLALRLPDGWLASLAAGFAFAGPVAILIGQQAVPSWFEVGGAATIAEPGALAGALLLTGYYPVVVWASPLLAGMWIGRRDLRAGEVRRGLLVAGAAVAAIAYGSAWMLGEILGPATHATRFRYLMSAEPHSDMPPWVIGATGIAIAVLGGALLLGTRFPRLVWPIAAMGQLALTIYVGHLIVLHLAPDVLVREDVAGATFTVARFTILVLITATLWRALLPRGPLEAVFHAPWALARRLRRHDGRQTRVTTS
;
A
#
# COMPACT_ATOMS: atom_id res chain seq x y z
N MET A 1 -0.35 -15.35 1.85
CA MET A 1 -1.77 -15.00 2.00
C MET A 1 -2.05 -13.50 1.81
N ILE A 2 -1.23 -12.75 1.04
CA ILE A 2 -1.46 -11.31 0.79
C ILE A 2 -2.35 -11.05 -0.43
N LEU A 3 -2.42 -12.00 -1.37
CA LEU A 3 -3.13 -11.81 -2.64
C LEU A 3 -4.64 -11.64 -2.45
N GLN A 4 -5.22 -12.35 -1.47
CA GLN A 4 -6.63 -12.21 -1.12
C GLN A 4 -6.96 -10.80 -0.61
N TYR A 5 -6.05 -10.21 0.18
CA TYR A 5 -6.19 -8.82 0.63
C TYR A 5 -6.12 -7.85 -0.54
N TYR A 6 -5.18 -8.02 -1.48
CA TYR A 6 -5.14 -7.17 -2.68
C TYR A 6 -6.43 -7.26 -3.49
N ALA A 7 -7.02 -8.46 -3.64
CA ALA A 7 -8.27 -8.64 -4.37
C ALA A 7 -9.43 -7.84 -3.75
N ILE A 8 -9.62 -7.90 -2.42
CA ILE A 8 -10.68 -7.12 -1.77
C ILE A 8 -10.40 -5.61 -1.85
N TYR A 9 -9.14 -5.18 -1.73
CA TYR A 9 -8.80 -3.76 -1.88
C TYR A 9 -9.03 -3.23 -3.30
N PHE A 10 -8.81 -4.03 -4.34
CA PHE A 10 -9.20 -3.65 -5.70
C PHE A 10 -10.72 -3.48 -5.82
N LEU A 11 -11.51 -4.36 -5.21
CA LEU A 11 -12.96 -4.23 -5.20
C LEU A 11 -13.40 -2.94 -4.46
N VAL A 12 -12.86 -2.70 -3.27
CA VAL A 12 -13.11 -1.46 -2.51
C VAL A 12 -12.71 -0.24 -3.33
N ALA A 13 -11.55 -0.26 -3.98
CA ALA A 13 -11.09 0.83 -4.84
C ALA A 13 -12.04 1.08 -6.02
N VAL A 14 -12.50 0.03 -6.72
CA VAL A 14 -13.45 0.16 -7.83
C VAL A 14 -14.77 0.81 -7.37
N LEU A 15 -15.27 0.44 -6.19
CA LEU A 15 -16.46 1.07 -5.61
C LEU A 15 -16.19 2.53 -5.22
N ALA A 16 -15.05 2.78 -4.57
CA ALA A 16 -14.63 4.11 -4.13
C ALA A 16 -14.39 5.09 -5.29
N LEU A 17 -14.06 4.60 -6.50
CA LEU A 17 -13.93 5.46 -7.70
C LEU A 17 -15.20 6.26 -8.01
N ARG A 18 -16.38 5.74 -7.63
CA ARG A 18 -17.67 6.39 -7.86
C ARG A 18 -18.01 7.46 -6.80
N LEU A 19 -17.30 7.47 -5.68
CA LEU A 19 -17.58 8.40 -4.59
C LEU A 19 -17.02 9.79 -4.90
N PRO A 20 -17.71 10.88 -4.51
CA PRO A 20 -17.16 12.21 -4.66
C PRO A 20 -16.04 12.44 -3.64
N ASP A 21 -15.30 13.53 -3.82
CA ASP A 21 -14.07 13.82 -3.11
C ASP A 21 -14.24 13.89 -1.57
N GLY A 22 -15.30 14.55 -1.10
CA GLY A 22 -15.60 14.64 0.33
C GLY A 22 -15.86 13.29 0.99
N TRP A 23 -16.47 12.34 0.27
CA TRP A 23 -16.73 10.99 0.80
C TRP A 23 -15.44 10.18 0.94
N LEU A 24 -14.48 10.31 0.02
CA LEU A 24 -13.19 9.63 0.15
C LEU A 24 -12.44 10.09 1.41
N ALA A 25 -12.38 11.41 1.64
CA ALA A 25 -11.70 11.98 2.79
C ALA A 25 -12.40 11.57 4.11
N SER A 26 -13.74 11.69 4.15
CA SER A 26 -14.53 11.32 5.33
C SER A 26 -14.45 9.84 5.65
N LEU A 27 -14.50 8.96 4.64
CA LEU A 27 -14.35 7.51 4.86
C LEU A 27 -12.93 7.17 5.28
N ALA A 28 -11.90 7.79 4.69
CA ALA A 28 -10.51 7.57 5.12
C ALA A 28 -10.34 7.89 6.62
N ALA A 29 -10.85 9.05 7.06
CA ALA A 29 -10.88 9.41 8.47
C ALA A 29 -11.73 8.42 9.29
N GLY A 30 -12.92 8.06 8.81
CA GLY A 30 -13.81 7.11 9.47
C GLY A 30 -13.14 5.76 9.73
N PHE A 31 -12.52 5.16 8.72
CA PHE A 31 -11.78 3.90 8.86
C PHE A 31 -10.55 4.03 9.78
N ALA A 32 -9.90 5.20 9.82
CA ALA A 32 -8.75 5.44 10.71
C ALA A 32 -9.11 5.47 12.21
N PHE A 33 -10.35 5.86 12.56
CA PHE A 33 -10.80 6.01 13.95
C PHE A 33 -11.83 4.97 14.36
N ALA A 34 -12.90 4.80 13.59
CA ALA A 34 -13.96 3.84 13.91
C ALA A 34 -13.52 2.38 13.69
N GLY A 35 -12.62 2.16 12.73
CA GLY A 35 -12.05 0.85 12.45
C GLY A 35 -11.35 0.20 13.64
N PRO A 36 -10.33 0.86 14.21
CA PRO A 36 -9.62 0.33 15.36
C PRO A 36 -10.51 0.15 16.59
N VAL A 37 -11.49 1.05 16.78
CA VAL A 37 -12.49 0.92 17.84
C VAL A 37 -13.34 -0.34 17.64
N ALA A 38 -13.79 -0.60 16.40
CA ALA A 38 -14.55 -1.81 16.07
C ALA A 38 -13.73 -3.09 16.28
N ILE A 39 -12.46 -3.10 15.87
CA ILE A 39 -11.55 -4.22 16.14
C ILE A 39 -11.40 -4.43 17.65
N LEU A 40 -11.15 -3.38 18.42
CA LEU A 40 -10.93 -3.51 19.86
C LEU A 40 -12.19 -4.00 20.59
N ILE A 41 -13.37 -3.48 20.22
CA ILE A 41 -14.64 -3.97 20.76
C ILE A 41 -14.83 -5.44 20.41
N GLY A 42 -14.54 -5.83 19.16
CA GLY A 42 -14.61 -7.23 18.73
C GLY A 42 -13.67 -8.14 19.51
N GLN A 43 -12.41 -7.73 19.69
CA GLN A 43 -11.40 -8.46 20.47
C GLN A 43 -11.83 -8.66 21.93
N GLN A 44 -12.55 -7.69 22.52
CA GLN A 44 -13.05 -7.79 23.89
C GLN A 44 -14.34 -8.61 23.99
N ALA A 45 -15.23 -8.51 23.00
CA ALA A 45 -16.54 -9.17 23.03
C ALA A 45 -16.46 -10.65 22.62
N VAL A 46 -15.66 -10.96 21.60
CA VAL A 46 -15.54 -12.32 21.04
C VAL A 46 -14.07 -12.64 20.71
N PRO A 47 -13.20 -12.83 21.72
CA PRO A 47 -11.76 -12.99 21.51
C PRO A 47 -11.41 -14.12 20.53
N SER A 48 -12.17 -15.22 20.54
CA SER A 48 -11.94 -16.39 19.68
C SER A 48 -12.02 -16.10 18.17
N TRP A 49 -12.66 -15.01 17.76
CA TRP A 49 -12.71 -14.61 16.34
C TRP A 49 -11.45 -13.88 15.87
N PHE A 50 -10.70 -13.31 16.82
CA PHE A 50 -9.49 -12.52 16.59
C PHE A 50 -8.22 -13.29 16.95
N GLU A 51 -8.35 -14.52 17.48
CA GLU A 51 -7.23 -15.45 17.53
C GLU A 51 -6.78 -15.74 16.11
N VAL A 52 -5.51 -15.46 15.81
CA VAL A 52 -4.91 -15.66 14.49
C VAL A 52 -4.77 -17.17 14.24
N GLY A 53 -5.86 -17.81 13.84
CA GLY A 53 -5.98 -19.25 13.66
C GLY A 53 -6.30 -19.62 12.21
N GLY A 54 -5.28 -20.12 11.49
CA GLY A 54 -5.43 -20.71 10.16
C GLY A 54 -5.61 -19.71 9.01
N ALA A 55 -4.95 -19.97 7.88
CA ALA A 55 -5.17 -19.21 6.66
C ALA A 55 -6.57 -19.56 6.11
N ALA A 56 -7.59 -18.76 6.42
CA ALA A 56 -8.91 -18.91 5.83
C ALA A 56 -8.79 -19.07 4.31
N THR A 57 -9.31 -20.17 3.78
CA THR A 57 -9.15 -20.54 2.37
C THR A 57 -10.39 -20.19 1.56
N ILE A 58 -10.28 -20.27 0.24
CA ILE A 58 -11.42 -20.07 -0.68
C ILE A 58 -12.53 -21.12 -0.44
N ALA A 59 -12.19 -22.27 0.16
CA ALA A 59 -13.16 -23.30 0.51
C ALA A 59 -14.09 -22.87 1.66
N GLU A 60 -13.72 -21.85 2.43
CA GLU A 60 -14.47 -21.33 3.57
C GLU A 60 -14.80 -19.85 3.37
N PRO A 61 -15.73 -19.51 2.45
CA PRO A 61 -15.95 -18.13 2.01
C PRO A 61 -16.38 -17.20 3.16
N GLY A 62 -17.13 -17.72 4.15
CA GLY A 62 -17.54 -16.95 5.33
C GLY A 62 -16.36 -16.59 6.23
N ALA A 63 -15.49 -17.56 6.55
CA ALA A 63 -14.29 -17.33 7.35
C ALA A 63 -13.31 -16.39 6.61
N LEU A 64 -13.16 -16.57 5.29
CA LEU A 64 -12.35 -15.70 4.45
C LEU A 64 -12.89 -14.27 4.44
N ALA A 65 -14.20 -14.07 4.29
CA ALA A 65 -14.80 -12.74 4.35
C ALA A 65 -14.60 -12.09 5.72
N GLY A 66 -14.77 -12.84 6.83
CA GLY A 66 -14.51 -12.35 8.17
C GLY A 66 -13.06 -11.89 8.37
N ALA A 67 -12.11 -12.70 7.91
CA ALA A 67 -10.68 -12.37 7.96
C ALA A 67 -10.34 -11.14 7.11
N LEU A 68 -10.84 -11.04 5.88
CA LEU A 68 -10.56 -9.92 4.99
C LEU A 68 -11.19 -8.61 5.49
N LEU A 69 -12.38 -8.68 6.08
CA LEU A 69 -13.11 -7.48 6.48
C LEU A 69 -12.76 -7.00 7.89
N LEU A 70 -12.56 -7.90 8.85
CA LEU A 70 -12.55 -7.55 10.28
C LEU A 70 -11.39 -8.15 11.09
N THR A 71 -11.07 -9.43 10.94
CA THR A 71 -10.23 -10.16 11.93
C THR A 71 -8.83 -10.53 11.44
N GLY A 72 -8.53 -10.34 10.17
CA GLY A 72 -7.26 -10.73 9.56
C GLY A 72 -6.10 -9.76 9.81
N TYR A 73 -4.99 -9.97 9.10
CA TYR A 73 -3.76 -9.17 9.23
C TYR A 73 -3.87 -7.75 8.66
N TYR A 74 -4.72 -7.56 7.66
CA TYR A 74 -4.93 -6.29 6.97
C TYR A 74 -6.42 -6.07 6.75
N PRO A 75 -7.23 -5.97 7.81
CA PRO A 75 -8.68 -5.96 7.69
C PRO A 75 -9.16 -4.66 7.05
N VAL A 76 -10.10 -4.76 6.10
CA VAL A 76 -10.66 -3.61 5.38
C VAL A 76 -11.20 -2.55 6.34
N VAL A 77 -11.76 -2.95 7.48
CA VAL A 77 -12.30 -2.05 8.50
C VAL A 77 -11.27 -1.07 9.07
N VAL A 78 -9.97 -1.27 8.87
CA VAL A 78 -8.91 -0.32 9.25
C VAL A 78 -8.13 0.13 8.02
N TRP A 79 -7.67 -0.82 7.23
CA TRP A 79 -6.71 -0.60 6.14
C TRP A 79 -7.33 -0.01 4.87
N ALA A 80 -8.66 0.10 4.79
CA ALA A 80 -9.29 0.96 3.78
C ALA A 80 -8.92 2.43 3.96
N SER A 81 -8.53 2.87 5.16
CA SER A 81 -8.11 4.25 5.43
C SER A 81 -6.96 4.73 4.51
N PRO A 82 -5.75 4.13 4.55
CA PRO A 82 -4.65 4.55 3.68
C PRO A 82 -4.97 4.42 2.19
N LEU A 83 -5.77 3.41 1.79
CA LEU A 83 -6.23 3.26 0.40
C LEU A 83 -7.06 4.46 -0.05
N LEU A 84 -8.10 4.81 0.73
CA LEU A 84 -9.02 5.91 0.41
C LEU A 84 -8.31 7.27 0.46
N ALA A 85 -7.40 7.46 1.42
CA ALA A 85 -6.53 8.63 1.47
C ALA A 85 -5.67 8.75 0.19
N GLY A 86 -5.06 7.65 -0.25
CA GLY A 86 -4.31 7.59 -1.50
C GLY A 86 -5.15 7.92 -2.73
N MET A 87 -6.37 7.40 -2.80
CA MET A 87 -7.32 7.71 -3.89
C MET A 87 -7.73 9.18 -3.90
N TRP A 88 -7.97 9.77 -2.72
CA TRP A 88 -8.27 11.19 -2.56
C TRP A 88 -7.09 12.07 -3.01
N ILE A 89 -5.86 11.72 -2.62
CA ILE A 89 -4.63 12.40 -3.08
C ILE A 89 -4.46 12.26 -4.60
N GLY A 90 -4.75 11.09 -5.16
CA GLY A 90 -4.66 10.82 -6.60
C GLY A 90 -5.57 11.72 -7.46
N ARG A 91 -6.57 12.38 -6.87
CA ARG A 91 -7.43 13.37 -7.53
C ARG A 91 -6.87 14.79 -7.51
N ARG A 92 -5.78 15.04 -6.79
CA ARG A 92 -5.10 16.34 -6.74
C ARG A 92 -4.16 16.51 -7.93
N ASP A 93 -3.90 17.76 -8.30
CA ASP A 93 -2.87 18.04 -9.28
C ASP A 93 -1.47 17.83 -8.67
N LEU A 94 -0.98 16.60 -8.74
CA LEU A 94 0.36 16.22 -8.29
C LEU A 94 1.48 16.87 -9.12
N ARG A 95 1.15 17.61 -10.19
CA ARG A 95 2.13 18.41 -10.94
C ARG A 95 2.40 19.76 -10.29
N ALA A 96 1.44 20.29 -9.53
CA ALA A 96 1.58 21.55 -8.82
C ALA A 96 2.60 21.44 -7.68
N GLY A 97 3.57 22.36 -7.66
CA GLY A 97 4.60 22.40 -6.61
C GLY A 97 4.01 22.57 -5.20
N GLU A 98 2.96 23.37 -5.09
CA GLU A 98 2.25 23.61 -3.83
C GLU A 98 1.61 22.34 -3.27
N VAL A 99 0.98 21.51 -4.13
CA VAL A 99 0.41 20.22 -3.71
C VAL A 99 1.51 19.30 -3.20
N ARG A 100 2.64 19.20 -3.89
CA ARG A 100 3.75 18.32 -3.47
C ARG A 100 4.35 18.74 -2.13
N ARG A 101 4.56 20.04 -1.93
CA ARG A 101 5.02 20.61 -0.64
C ARG A 101 3.98 20.39 0.45
N GLY A 102 2.71 20.60 0.13
CA GLY A 102 1.58 20.32 1.01
C GLY A 102 1.56 18.87 1.49
N LEU A 103 1.71 17.89 0.57
CA LEU A 103 1.81 16.47 0.93
C LEU A 103 2.99 16.19 1.85
N LEU A 104 4.17 16.74 1.54
CA LEU A 104 5.37 16.56 2.38
C LEU A 104 5.15 17.09 3.80
N VAL A 105 4.74 18.37 3.92
CA VAL A 105 4.61 19.05 5.20
C VAL A 105 3.42 18.53 6.00
N ALA A 106 2.25 18.40 5.39
CA ALA A 106 1.05 17.92 6.08
C ALA A 106 1.21 16.44 6.48
N GLY A 107 1.76 15.60 5.61
CA GLY A 107 2.05 14.20 5.93
C GLY A 107 3.02 14.07 7.10
N ALA A 108 4.11 14.86 7.08
CA ALA A 108 5.09 14.87 8.18
C ALA A 108 4.49 15.38 9.48
N ALA A 109 3.66 16.43 9.43
CA ALA A 109 2.97 16.96 10.61
C ALA A 109 1.98 15.94 11.18
N VAL A 110 1.17 15.29 10.35
CA VAL A 110 0.24 14.23 10.77
C VAL A 110 1.00 13.07 11.42
N ALA A 111 2.12 12.63 10.82
CA ALA A 111 2.96 11.59 11.37
C ALA A 111 3.55 11.98 12.73
N ALA A 112 4.12 13.18 12.83
CA ALA A 112 4.71 13.68 14.06
C ALA A 112 3.67 13.82 15.18
N ILE A 113 2.47 14.31 14.88
CA ILE A 113 1.38 14.42 15.86
C ILE A 113 0.92 13.04 16.30
N ALA A 114 0.68 12.11 15.37
CA ALA A 114 0.18 10.77 15.70
C ALA A 114 1.19 9.99 16.56
N TYR A 115 2.45 9.88 16.12
CA TYR A 115 3.47 9.17 16.88
C TYR A 115 3.90 9.92 18.14
N GLY A 116 4.00 11.26 18.07
CA GLY A 116 4.37 12.09 19.22
C GLY A 116 3.33 12.06 20.33
N SER A 117 2.03 12.07 19.98
CA SER A 117 0.96 11.92 20.96
C SER A 117 0.94 10.52 21.59
N ALA A 118 1.11 9.45 20.80
CA ALA A 118 1.21 8.08 21.34
C ALA A 118 2.40 7.91 22.28
N TRP A 119 3.57 8.44 21.90
CA TRP A 119 4.75 8.43 22.74
C TRP A 119 4.52 9.21 24.04
N MET A 120 4.03 10.44 23.96
CA MET A 120 3.76 11.28 25.14
C MET A 120 2.72 10.64 26.08
N LEU A 121 1.65 10.06 25.54
CA LEU A 121 0.65 9.35 26.34
C LEU A 121 1.22 8.09 26.98
N GLY A 122 2.14 7.39 26.31
CA GLY A 122 2.88 6.26 26.87
C GLY A 122 3.75 6.66 28.07
N GLU A 123 4.40 7.82 28.01
CA GLU A 123 5.18 8.36 29.14
C GLU A 123 4.29 8.77 30.33
N ILE A 124 3.14 9.40 30.06
CA ILE A 124 2.24 9.91 31.12
C ILE A 124 1.43 8.79 31.77
N LEU A 125 0.87 7.88 30.97
CA LEU A 125 -0.09 6.87 31.43
C LEU A 125 0.56 5.49 31.65
N GLY A 126 1.78 5.29 31.15
CA GLY A 126 2.41 3.97 31.02
C GLY A 126 2.06 3.29 29.69
N PRO A 127 2.76 2.20 29.34
CA PRO A 127 2.69 1.58 28.01
C PRO A 127 1.28 1.10 27.66
N ALA A 128 0.84 1.42 26.45
CA ALA A 128 -0.42 0.96 25.88
C ALA A 128 -0.24 -0.47 25.34
N THR A 129 -0.53 -1.47 26.18
CA THR A 129 -0.49 -2.89 25.79
C THR A 129 -1.91 -3.45 25.59
N HIS A 130 -2.03 -4.64 24.99
CA HIS A 130 -3.30 -5.35 24.83
C HIS A 130 -4.09 -5.50 26.15
N ALA A 131 -3.40 -5.55 27.30
CA ALA A 131 -4.04 -5.65 28.61
C ALA A 131 -4.78 -4.36 29.04
N THR A 132 -4.46 -3.22 28.42
CA THR A 132 -4.95 -1.90 28.84
C THR A 132 -6.33 -1.52 28.26
N ARG A 133 -7.05 -2.50 27.68
CA ARG A 133 -8.40 -2.34 27.08
C ARG A 133 -8.45 -1.13 26.13
N PHE A 134 -9.31 -0.14 26.39
CA PHE A 134 -9.45 1.06 25.55
C PHE A 134 -8.20 1.93 25.46
N ARG A 135 -7.29 1.88 26.44
CA ARG A 135 -6.02 2.60 26.34
C ARG A 135 -5.12 2.03 25.24
N TYR A 136 -5.34 0.78 24.81
CA TYR A 136 -4.61 0.19 23.70
C TYR A 136 -4.85 0.94 22.37
N LEU A 137 -5.97 1.67 22.23
CA LEU A 137 -6.20 2.58 21.10
C LEU A 137 -5.14 3.68 20.97
N MET A 138 -4.36 3.95 22.03
CA MET A 138 -3.27 4.92 21.98
C MET A 138 -1.94 4.30 21.59
N SER A 139 -1.90 3.00 21.30
CA SER A 139 -0.69 2.32 20.86
C SER A 139 -0.29 2.76 19.46
N ALA A 140 1.02 2.95 19.27
CA ALA A 140 1.65 3.12 17.96
C ALA A 140 2.52 1.91 17.58
N GLU A 141 2.31 0.76 18.25
CA GLU A 141 3.06 -0.46 18.00
C GLU A 141 2.93 -0.89 16.53
N PRO A 142 4.03 -1.36 15.90
CA PRO A 142 3.99 -1.81 14.51
C PRO A 142 2.90 -2.85 14.26
N HIS A 143 2.05 -2.61 13.27
CA HIS A 143 0.93 -3.49 12.89
C HIS A 143 -0.13 -3.68 13.98
N SER A 144 -0.24 -2.75 14.93
CA SER A 144 -1.26 -2.80 15.98
C SER A 144 -2.68 -2.52 15.48
N ASP A 145 -2.85 -2.05 14.23
CA ASP A 145 -4.10 -1.55 13.67
C ASP A 145 -4.73 -0.40 14.48
N MET A 146 -3.96 0.24 15.36
CA MET A 146 -4.45 1.32 16.23
C MET A 146 -4.38 2.70 15.55
N PRO A 147 -5.24 3.66 15.92
CA PRO A 147 -5.30 4.97 15.25
C PRO A 147 -3.95 5.69 15.14
N PRO A 148 -3.12 5.82 16.20
CA PRO A 148 -1.82 6.49 16.07
C PRO A 148 -0.89 5.81 15.07
N TRP A 149 -0.91 4.48 15.01
CA TRP A 149 -0.12 3.72 14.05
C TRP A 149 -0.64 3.92 12.62
N VAL A 150 -1.94 3.76 12.38
CA VAL A 150 -2.57 3.88 11.04
C VAL A 150 -2.43 5.30 10.50
N ILE A 151 -2.77 6.31 11.31
CA ILE A 151 -2.71 7.72 10.95
C ILE A 151 -1.25 8.14 10.76
N GLY A 152 -0.37 7.71 11.66
CA GLY A 152 1.06 8.01 11.61
C GLY A 152 1.72 7.43 10.36
N ALA A 153 1.50 6.14 10.08
CA ALA A 153 2.04 5.47 8.92
C ALA A 153 1.49 6.03 7.61
N THR A 154 0.19 6.36 7.57
CA THR A 154 -0.43 7.05 6.44
C THR A 154 0.21 8.44 6.23
N GLY A 155 0.42 9.20 7.30
CA GLY A 155 1.13 10.48 7.26
C GLY A 155 2.55 10.35 6.70
N ILE A 156 3.32 9.35 7.15
CA ILE A 156 4.65 9.05 6.60
C ILE A 156 4.55 8.74 5.11
N ALA A 157 3.63 7.89 4.68
CA ALA A 157 3.46 7.53 3.28
C ALA A 157 3.14 8.77 2.40
N ILE A 158 2.27 9.65 2.89
CA ILE A 158 1.92 10.92 2.24
C ILE A 158 3.15 11.83 2.16
N ALA A 159 3.92 11.94 3.24
CA ALA A 159 5.14 12.74 3.28
C ALA A 159 6.19 12.24 2.29
N VAL A 160 6.42 10.93 2.27
CA VAL A 160 7.33 10.25 1.34
C VAL A 160 6.88 10.46 -0.10
N LEU A 161 5.59 10.37 -0.40
CA LEU A 161 5.06 10.67 -1.74
C LEU A 161 5.35 12.12 -2.14
N GLY A 162 5.06 13.09 -1.26
CA GLY A 162 5.38 14.51 -1.50
C GLY A 162 6.87 14.74 -1.76
N GLY A 163 7.73 14.16 -0.93
CA GLY A 163 9.19 14.20 -1.07
C GLY A 163 9.67 13.56 -2.37
N ALA A 164 9.15 12.39 -2.73
CA ALA A 164 9.49 11.70 -3.96
C ALA A 164 9.11 12.51 -5.21
N LEU A 165 7.94 13.17 -5.21
CA LEU A 165 7.52 14.04 -6.31
C LEU A 165 8.40 15.30 -6.43
N LEU A 166 8.82 15.89 -5.31
CA LEU A 166 9.76 17.02 -5.29
C LEU A 166 11.14 16.61 -5.80
N LEU A 167 11.68 15.49 -5.30
CA LEU A 167 12.97 14.96 -5.73
C LEU A 167 12.96 14.55 -7.21
N GLY A 168 11.90 13.88 -7.68
CA GLY A 168 11.77 13.46 -9.06
C GLY A 168 11.70 14.62 -10.05
N THR A 169 11.19 15.79 -9.62
CA THR A 169 11.18 16.99 -10.45
C THR A 169 12.46 17.82 -10.35
N ARG A 170 13.11 17.85 -9.19
CA ARG A 170 14.35 18.62 -8.99
C ARG A 170 15.60 17.90 -9.47
N PHE A 171 15.65 16.58 -9.35
CA PHE A 171 16.80 15.73 -9.63
C PHE A 171 16.40 14.45 -10.40
N PRO A 172 15.76 14.57 -11.59
CA PRO A 172 15.22 13.43 -12.32
C PRO A 172 16.26 12.36 -12.66
N ARG A 173 17.50 12.74 -12.95
CA ARG A 173 18.60 11.80 -13.26
C ARG A 173 19.02 10.98 -12.05
N LEU A 174 19.02 11.58 -10.86
CA LEU A 174 19.42 10.90 -9.62
C LEU A 174 18.36 9.89 -9.17
N VAL A 175 17.09 10.23 -9.33
CA VAL A 175 15.96 9.36 -8.95
C VAL A 175 15.67 8.30 -10.01
N TRP A 176 16.19 8.45 -11.24
CA TRP A 176 15.88 7.56 -12.36
C TRP A 176 16.11 6.07 -12.07
N PRO A 177 17.21 5.62 -11.44
CA PRO A 177 17.39 4.20 -11.08
C PRO A 177 16.27 3.65 -10.16
N ILE A 178 15.85 4.45 -9.18
CA ILE A 178 14.78 4.09 -8.25
C ILE A 178 13.44 4.06 -8.99
N ALA A 179 13.20 5.04 -9.87
CA ALA A 179 12.01 5.07 -10.72
C ALA A 179 11.98 3.86 -11.70
N ALA A 180 13.13 3.49 -12.26
CA ALA A 180 13.30 2.34 -13.14
C ALA A 180 12.94 1.03 -12.42
N MET A 181 13.42 0.87 -11.18
CA MET A 181 13.04 -0.22 -10.30
C MET A 181 11.53 -0.26 -10.04
N GLY A 182 10.92 0.89 -9.70
CA GLY A 182 9.47 0.98 -9.49
C GLY A 182 8.64 0.66 -10.74
N GLN A 183 9.14 0.96 -11.94
CA GLN A 183 8.50 0.62 -13.22
C GLN A 183 8.54 -0.89 -13.54
N LEU A 184 9.31 -1.67 -12.80
CA LEU A 184 9.46 -3.12 -12.93
C LEU A 184 8.95 -3.87 -11.69
N ALA A 185 8.11 -3.23 -10.87
CA ALA A 185 7.68 -3.77 -9.59
C ALA A 185 7.01 -5.15 -9.69
N LEU A 186 6.21 -5.42 -10.74
CA LEU A 186 5.55 -6.71 -10.90
C LEU A 186 6.56 -7.80 -11.26
N THR A 187 7.46 -7.52 -12.21
CA THR A 187 8.54 -8.45 -12.59
C THR A 187 9.44 -8.74 -11.39
N ILE A 188 9.85 -7.71 -10.65
CA ILE A 188 10.70 -7.85 -9.45
C ILE A 188 9.97 -8.67 -8.38
N TYR A 189 8.70 -8.38 -8.12
CA TYR A 189 7.91 -9.09 -7.11
C TYR A 189 7.75 -10.57 -7.45
N VAL A 190 7.35 -10.91 -8.67
CA VAL A 190 7.21 -12.31 -9.09
C VAL A 190 8.56 -13.02 -9.12
N GLY A 191 9.61 -12.35 -9.60
CA GLY A 191 10.97 -12.89 -9.56
C GLY A 191 11.42 -13.18 -8.12
N HIS A 192 11.17 -12.28 -7.18
CA HIS A 192 11.45 -12.48 -5.76
C HIS A 192 10.72 -13.71 -5.19
N LEU A 193 9.43 -13.88 -5.50
CA LEU A 193 8.67 -15.05 -5.07
C LEU A 193 9.20 -16.36 -5.67
N ILE A 194 9.63 -16.34 -6.93
CA ILE A 194 10.26 -17.51 -7.57
C ILE A 194 11.57 -17.86 -6.86
N VAL A 195 12.41 -16.89 -6.52
CA VAL A 195 13.66 -17.14 -5.78
C VAL A 195 13.35 -17.69 -4.38
N LEU A 196 12.37 -17.14 -3.68
CA LEU A 196 11.93 -17.68 -2.38
C LEU A 196 11.45 -19.13 -2.47
N HIS A 197 10.80 -19.51 -3.57
CA HIS A 197 10.31 -20.87 -3.76
C HIS A 197 11.43 -21.85 -4.16
N LEU A 198 12.34 -21.44 -5.04
CA LEU A 198 13.36 -22.32 -5.62
C LEU A 198 14.67 -22.37 -4.81
N ALA A 199 15.00 -21.29 -4.11
CA ALA A 199 16.26 -21.14 -3.39
C ALA A 199 16.05 -20.31 -2.10
N PRO A 200 15.22 -20.79 -1.15
CA PRO A 200 14.90 -20.05 0.07
C PRO A 200 16.15 -19.69 0.88
N ASP A 201 17.16 -20.56 0.93
CA ASP A 201 18.40 -20.36 1.69
C ASP A 201 19.25 -19.17 1.21
N VAL A 202 19.00 -18.69 -0.01
CA VAL A 202 19.65 -17.49 -0.56
C VAL A 202 19.10 -16.22 0.10
N LEU A 203 17.80 -16.19 0.39
CA LEU A 203 17.09 -14.99 0.84
C LEU A 203 16.74 -15.01 2.33
N VAL A 204 16.42 -16.18 2.88
CA VAL A 204 15.98 -16.34 4.25
C VAL A 204 17.18 -16.45 5.17
N ARG A 205 17.19 -15.66 6.25
CA ARG A 205 18.22 -15.64 7.28
C ARG A 205 17.54 -15.60 8.64
N GLU A 206 18.04 -16.39 9.57
CA GLU A 206 17.51 -16.44 10.94
C GLU A 206 18.08 -15.34 11.83
N ASP A 207 19.22 -14.76 11.43
CA ASP A 207 19.88 -13.68 12.15
C ASP A 207 19.69 -12.31 11.47
N VAL A 208 19.61 -11.26 12.28
CA VAL A 208 19.34 -9.89 11.80
C VAL A 208 20.47 -9.36 10.93
N ALA A 209 21.73 -9.67 11.25
CA ALA A 209 22.89 -9.17 10.50
C ALA A 209 22.93 -9.78 9.09
N GLY A 210 22.75 -11.10 9.01
CA GLY A 210 22.62 -11.86 7.77
C GLY A 210 21.43 -11.38 6.95
N ALA A 211 20.26 -11.19 7.56
CA ALA A 211 19.08 -10.66 6.89
C ALA A 211 19.35 -9.27 6.29
N THR A 212 19.97 -8.37 7.07
CA THR A 212 20.31 -7.01 6.62
C THR A 212 21.24 -7.05 5.40
N PHE A 213 22.28 -7.88 5.46
CA PHE A 213 23.24 -8.00 4.36
C PHE A 213 22.63 -8.64 3.11
N THR A 214 21.73 -9.61 3.28
CA THR A 214 20.99 -10.24 2.18
C THR A 214 20.01 -9.25 1.53
N VAL A 215 19.27 -8.48 2.32
CA VAL A 215 18.36 -7.43 1.82
C VAL A 215 19.14 -6.35 1.08
N ALA A 216 20.27 -5.89 1.61
CA ALA A 216 21.12 -4.90 0.95
C ALA A 216 21.63 -5.40 -0.41
N ARG A 217 22.17 -6.63 -0.46
CA ARG A 217 22.63 -7.26 -1.70
C ARG A 217 21.52 -7.44 -2.72
N PHE A 218 20.35 -7.93 -2.28
CA PHE A 218 19.18 -8.09 -3.15
C PHE A 218 18.70 -6.74 -3.70
N THR A 219 18.63 -5.71 -2.85
CA THR A 219 18.20 -4.36 -3.26
C THR A 219 19.14 -3.77 -4.29
N ILE A 220 20.46 -3.87 -4.09
CA ILE A 220 21.46 -3.39 -5.05
C ILE A 220 21.36 -4.14 -6.37
N LEU A 221 21.25 -5.48 -6.33
CA LEU A 221 21.11 -6.30 -7.53
C LEU A 221 19.86 -5.92 -8.33
N VAL A 222 18.73 -5.80 -7.66
CA VAL A 222 17.45 -5.40 -8.27
C VAL A 222 17.55 -3.99 -8.85
N LEU A 223 18.13 -3.03 -8.12
CA LEU A 223 18.32 -1.67 -8.59
C LEU A 223 19.17 -1.64 -9.87
N ILE A 224 20.31 -2.32 -9.90
CA ILE A 224 21.20 -2.41 -11.07
C ILE A 224 20.47 -3.07 -12.24
N THR A 225 19.87 -4.23 -12.01
CA THR A 225 19.19 -5.02 -13.05
C THR A 225 18.03 -4.24 -13.64
N ALA A 226 17.23 -3.60 -12.79
CA ALA A 226 16.12 -2.77 -13.23
C ALA A 226 16.60 -1.55 -14.02
N THR A 227 17.65 -0.88 -13.57
CA THR A 227 18.25 0.28 -14.25
C THR A 227 18.77 -0.09 -15.63
N LEU A 228 19.55 -1.18 -15.73
CA LEU A 228 20.06 -1.70 -16.99
C LEU A 228 18.93 -2.13 -17.93
N TRP A 229 17.94 -2.86 -17.40
CA TRP A 229 16.77 -3.28 -18.18
C TRP A 229 16.01 -2.08 -18.72
N ARG A 230 15.75 -1.06 -17.90
CA ARG A 230 15.04 0.15 -18.30
C ARG A 230 15.83 1.04 -19.26
N ALA A 231 17.15 0.92 -19.29
CA ALA A 231 17.99 1.61 -20.25
C ALA A 231 17.91 0.96 -21.64
N LEU A 232 17.69 -0.36 -21.70
CA LEU A 232 17.66 -1.13 -22.94
C LEU A 232 16.24 -1.37 -23.47
N LEU A 233 15.27 -1.56 -22.57
CA LEU A 233 13.92 -2.00 -22.87
C LEU A 233 12.85 -1.10 -22.23
N PRO A 234 11.74 -0.83 -22.95
CA PRO A 234 10.75 0.15 -22.53
C PRO A 234 9.77 -0.35 -21.45
N ARG A 235 9.75 -1.65 -21.13
CA ARG A 235 8.88 -2.29 -20.12
C ARG A 235 9.54 -3.57 -19.59
N GLY A 236 9.17 -3.99 -18.39
CA GLY A 236 9.52 -5.31 -17.88
C GLY A 236 8.74 -6.41 -18.58
N PRO A 237 9.21 -7.67 -18.50
CA PRO A 237 8.57 -8.80 -19.16
C PRO A 237 7.11 -8.98 -18.71
N LEU A 238 6.85 -9.02 -17.41
CA LEU A 238 5.48 -9.22 -16.91
C LEU A 238 4.61 -7.97 -17.10
N GLU A 239 5.18 -6.77 -16.94
CA GLU A 239 4.48 -5.52 -17.24
C GLU A 239 4.08 -5.43 -18.72
N ALA A 240 4.92 -5.95 -19.63
CA ALA A 240 4.61 -6.00 -21.06
C ALA A 240 3.45 -6.96 -21.35
N VAL A 241 3.43 -8.14 -20.72
CA VAL A 241 2.31 -9.10 -20.84
C VAL A 241 1.00 -8.47 -20.38
N PHE A 242 0.99 -7.84 -19.20
CA PHE A 242 -0.21 -7.19 -18.68
C PHE A 242 -0.67 -5.99 -19.52
N HIS A 243 0.22 -5.35 -20.28
CA HIS A 243 -0.15 -4.22 -21.15
C HIS A 243 -0.65 -4.65 -22.54
N ALA A 244 -0.39 -5.90 -22.97
CA ALA A 244 -0.71 -6.39 -24.31
C ALA A 244 -2.20 -6.30 -24.69
N PRO A 245 -3.17 -6.66 -23.81
CA PRO A 245 -4.59 -6.62 -24.18
C PRO A 245 -5.10 -5.20 -24.50
N TRP A 246 -4.60 -4.19 -23.77
CA TRP A 246 -5.00 -2.79 -23.96
C TRP A 246 -4.38 -2.16 -25.20
N ALA A 247 -3.20 -2.65 -25.60
CA ALA A 247 -2.57 -2.27 -26.86
C ALA A 247 -3.35 -2.85 -28.05
N LEU A 248 -3.80 -4.10 -27.95
CA LEU A 248 -4.61 -4.76 -28.96
C LEU A 248 -5.97 -4.08 -29.12
N ALA A 249 -6.70 -3.82 -28.02
CA ALA A 249 -7.99 -3.14 -28.05
C ALA A 249 -7.91 -1.73 -28.68
N ARG A 250 -6.84 -0.98 -28.42
CA ARG A 250 -6.60 0.33 -29.04
C ARG A 250 -6.31 0.23 -30.54
N ARG A 251 -5.62 -0.83 -30.99
CA ARG A 251 -5.37 -1.07 -32.42
C ARG A 251 -6.66 -1.42 -33.15
N LEU A 252 -7.51 -2.27 -32.56
CA LEU A 252 -8.81 -2.66 -33.14
C LEU A 252 -9.76 -1.45 -33.28
N ARG A 253 -9.92 -0.63 -32.23
CA ARG A 253 -10.76 0.59 -32.29
C ARG A 253 -10.28 1.63 -33.32
N ARG A 254 -8.96 1.71 -33.57
CA ARG A 254 -8.40 2.59 -34.60
C ARG A 254 -8.64 2.08 -36.01
N HIS A 255 -8.78 0.76 -36.18
CA HIS A 255 -9.08 0.14 -37.47
C HIS A 255 -10.55 0.38 -37.86
N ASP A 256 -11.50 0.19 -36.93
CA ASP A 256 -12.92 0.49 -37.17
C ASP A 256 -13.17 1.97 -37.49
N GLY A 257 -12.58 2.89 -36.72
CA GLY A 257 -12.74 4.33 -36.94
C GLY A 257 -12.19 4.82 -38.28
N ARG A 258 -11.21 4.11 -38.87
CA ARG A 258 -10.69 4.41 -40.21
C ARG A 258 -11.62 3.88 -41.31
N GLN A 259 -12.29 2.75 -41.12
CA GLN A 259 -13.22 2.21 -42.12
C GLN A 259 -14.51 3.05 -42.22
N THR A 260 -15.07 3.52 -41.10
CA THR A 260 -16.25 4.42 -41.10
C THR A 260 -16.04 5.77 -41.78
N ARG A 261 -14.79 6.26 -41.88
CA ARG A 261 -14.46 7.51 -42.58
C ARG A 261 -14.34 7.36 -44.10
N VAL A 262 -14.17 6.14 -44.60
CA VAL A 262 -14.01 5.86 -46.03
C VAL A 262 -15.36 5.58 -46.71
N THR A 263 -16.39 5.22 -45.94
CA THR A 263 -17.75 4.94 -46.45
C THR A 263 -18.70 6.15 -46.43
N THR A 264 -18.25 7.31 -45.94
CA THR A 264 -19.06 8.54 -45.80
C THR A 264 -18.57 9.71 -46.69
N SER A 265 -17.62 9.45 -47.60
CA SER A 265 -17.18 10.38 -48.65
C SER A 265 -17.62 9.90 -50.02
#